data_AF-A0A9E0BPV6-F1
#
_entry.id   AF-A0A9E0BPV6-F1
#
_cell.length_a   1.000
_cell.length_b   1.000
_cell.length_c   1.000
_cell.angle_alpha   90.00
_cell.angle_beta   90.00
_cell.angle_gamma   90.00
#
_symmetry.space_group_name_H-M   'P 1'
#
loop_
_entity.id
_entity.type
_entity.pdbx_description
1 polymer ?
#
loop_
_entity_poly.entity_id
_entity_poly.type
_entity_poly.pdbx_seq_one_letter_code
_entity_poly.pdbx_strand_id
1 'polypeptide(L)'
;MLCLCLDLNVWVGAFLAEKYGRQDTAAQSLVEAIRLGQSPRGPVALVISWGMLFRLNTVILRLTGDQATADRLMAIIAAFARDGPALTLGGVGVLPLDDEEDRHVLETALAGEADLLVTQNLDDFIQGDVDRIDDRHGLSRPPPRKLLIAHTYSAAAWLRGEPWPEQVEAYIGQG
;
A
#
# COMPACT_ATOMS: atom_id res chain seq x y z
N MET A 1 -10.71 -12.42 3.39
CA MET A 1 -9.39 -11.90 3.76
C MET A 1 -9.16 -10.68 2.90
N LEU A 2 -8.72 -9.57 3.50
CA LEU A 2 -8.51 -8.30 2.82
C LEU A 2 -7.05 -8.18 2.38
N CYS A 3 -6.81 -8.08 1.07
CA CYS A 3 -5.49 -7.92 0.48
C CYS A 3 -5.17 -6.44 0.33
N LEU A 4 -4.17 -5.94 1.05
CA LEU A 4 -3.78 -4.52 1.01
C LEU A 4 -2.43 -4.35 0.31
N CYS A 5 -2.35 -3.40 -0.61
CA CYS A 5 -1.10 -2.90 -1.16
C CYS A 5 -0.80 -1.53 -0.55
N LEU A 6 0.24 -1.45 0.29
CA LEU A 6 0.66 -0.19 0.89
C LEU A 6 1.78 0.42 0.05
N ASP A 7 1.56 1.64 -0.42
CA ASP A 7 2.54 2.44 -1.14
C ASP A 7 3.79 2.72 -0.26
N LEU A 8 4.94 2.98 -0.89
CA LEU A 8 6.21 3.23 -0.24
C LEU A 8 6.14 4.41 0.72
N ASN A 9 5.38 5.45 0.38
CA ASN A 9 5.17 6.62 1.24
C ASN A 9 4.48 6.26 2.57
N VAL A 10 3.65 5.20 2.63
CA VAL A 10 3.02 4.72 3.86
C VAL A 10 4.06 4.05 4.75
N TRP A 11 4.90 3.18 4.19
CA TRP A 11 5.98 2.52 4.92
C TRP A 11 7.01 3.53 5.45
N VAL A 12 7.43 4.48 4.61
CA VAL A 12 8.33 5.56 5.00
C VAL A 12 7.68 6.44 6.08
N GLY A 13 6.39 6.76 5.95
CA GLY A 13 5.64 7.51 6.94
C GLY A 13 5.62 6.82 8.32
N ALA A 14 5.36 5.52 8.35
CA ALA A 14 5.37 4.73 9.59
C ALA A 14 6.78 4.69 10.22
N PHE A 15 7.81 4.44 9.40
CA PHE A 15 9.21 4.43 9.86
C PHE A 15 9.63 5.78 10.45
N LEU A 16 9.32 6.89 9.77
CA LEU A 16 9.66 8.22 10.25
C LEU A 16 8.87 8.58 11.52
N ALA A 17 7.60 8.18 11.61
CA ALA A 17 6.82 8.37 12.82
C ALA A 17 7.49 7.70 14.02
N GLU A 18 7.90 6.43 13.88
CA GLU A 18 8.63 5.69 14.93
C GLU A 18 9.98 6.36 15.26
N LYS A 19 10.78 6.71 14.24
CA LYS A 19 12.08 7.36 14.41
C LYS A 19 11.99 8.69 15.18
N TYR A 20 10.92 9.45 14.99
CA TYR A 20 10.68 10.73 15.66
C TYR A 20 9.80 10.62 16.93
N GLY A 21 9.51 9.41 17.40
CA GLY A 21 8.71 9.19 18.61
C GLY A 21 7.25 9.63 18.48
N ARG A 22 6.73 9.78 17.26
CA ARG A 22 5.31 10.01 17.00
C ARG A 22 4.54 8.70 17.17
N GLN A 23 3.34 8.81 17.72
CA GLN A 23 2.46 7.68 17.96
C GLN A 23 1.11 7.92 17.27
N ASP A 24 0.33 6.85 17.13
CA ASP A 24 -1.06 6.88 16.66
C ASP A 24 -1.24 7.52 15.26
N THR A 25 -0.23 7.40 14.39
CA THR A 25 -0.37 7.86 13.01
C THR A 25 -1.17 6.87 12.17
N ALA A 26 -1.82 7.37 11.12
CA ALA A 26 -2.55 6.52 10.17
C ALA A 26 -1.64 5.48 9.49
N ALA A 27 -0.42 5.88 9.13
CA ALA A 27 0.58 4.97 8.55
C ALA A 27 0.98 3.85 9.52
N GLN A 28 1.26 4.17 10.80
CA GLN A 28 1.54 3.16 11.82
C GLN A 28 0.37 2.19 12.02
N SER A 29 -0.86 2.70 12.02
CA SER A 29 -2.06 1.86 12.17
C SER A 29 -2.22 0.85 11.03
N LEU A 30 -1.93 1.27 9.78
CA LEU A 30 -1.98 0.40 8.60
C LEU A 30 -0.88 -0.67 8.65
N VAL A 31 0.34 -0.28 9.01
CA VAL A 31 1.48 -1.21 9.14
C VAL A 31 1.24 -2.22 10.26
N GLU A 32 0.67 -1.78 11.39
CA GLU A 32 0.36 -2.68 12.50
C GLU A 32 -0.73 -3.69 12.11
N ALA A 33 -1.77 -3.27 11.36
CA ALA A 33 -2.77 -4.20 10.85
C ALA A 33 -2.14 -5.30 9.98
N ILE A 34 -1.23 -4.93 9.08
CA ILE A 34 -0.46 -5.89 8.26
C ILE A 34 0.39 -6.81 9.12
N ARG A 35 1.13 -6.26 10.08
CA ARG A 35 1.99 -7.03 10.99
C ARG A 35 1.20 -8.06 11.80
N LEU A 36 0.01 -7.70 12.26
CA LEU A 36 -0.88 -8.59 13.01
C LEU A 36 -1.65 -9.57 12.12
N GLY A 37 -1.69 -9.34 10.80
CA GLY A 37 -2.52 -10.09 9.86
C GLY A 37 -4.02 -9.93 10.12
N GLN A 38 -4.44 -8.94 10.91
CA GLN A 38 -5.83 -8.72 11.32
C GLN A 38 -6.17 -7.24 11.45
N SER A 39 -7.45 -6.94 11.28
CA SER A 39 -8.09 -5.66 11.58
C SER A 39 -9.47 -5.90 12.20
N PRO A 40 -10.12 -4.87 12.77
CA PRO A 40 -11.54 -4.91 13.12
C PRO A 40 -12.48 -5.37 11.99
N ARG A 41 -12.05 -5.25 10.71
CA ARG A 41 -12.78 -5.72 9.53
C ARG A 41 -12.50 -7.18 9.15
N GLY A 42 -11.62 -7.86 9.89
CA GLY A 42 -11.23 -9.24 9.67
C GLY A 42 -9.76 -9.41 9.27
N PRO A 43 -9.36 -10.62 8.82
CA PRO A 43 -7.99 -10.92 8.43
C PRO A 43 -7.51 -10.03 7.29
N VAL A 44 -6.30 -9.48 7.43
CA VAL A 44 -5.63 -8.67 6.39
C VAL A 44 -4.34 -9.34 5.96
N ALA A 45 -3.92 -9.09 4.73
CA ALA A 45 -2.73 -9.68 4.17
C ALA A 45 -2.04 -8.70 3.21
N LEU A 46 -0.70 -8.75 3.15
CA LEU A 46 0.09 -7.79 2.39
C LEU A 46 0.29 -8.25 0.94
N VAL A 47 0.04 -7.33 0.00
CA VAL A 47 0.45 -7.42 -1.40
C VAL A 47 1.59 -6.44 -1.63
N ILE A 48 2.76 -6.96 -2.03
CA ILE A 48 3.95 -6.15 -2.32
C ILE A 48 4.84 -6.88 -3.33
N SER A 49 5.63 -6.13 -4.10
CA SER A 49 6.60 -6.69 -5.04
C SER A 49 8.04 -6.57 -4.54
N TRP A 50 8.93 -7.39 -5.08
CA TRP A 50 10.37 -7.26 -4.82
C TRP A 50 10.91 -5.89 -5.22
N GLY A 51 10.46 -5.34 -6.36
CA GLY A 51 10.91 -4.01 -6.79
C GLY A 51 10.48 -2.90 -5.83
N MET A 52 9.28 -3.00 -5.23
CA MET A 52 8.86 -2.08 -4.15
C MET A 52 9.76 -2.21 -2.92
N LEU A 53 10.08 -3.43 -2.50
CA LEU A 53 10.99 -3.69 -1.37
C LEU A 53 12.39 -3.12 -1.59
N PHE A 54 12.98 -3.30 -2.78
CA PHE A 54 14.30 -2.75 -3.10
C PHE A 54 14.31 -1.22 -3.15
N ARG A 55 13.25 -0.60 -3.69
CA ARG A 55 13.08 0.86 -3.66
C ARG A 55 12.96 1.37 -2.24
N LEU A 56 12.15 0.70 -1.41
CA LEU A 56 12.02 1.05 0.01
C LEU A 56 13.37 0.94 0.73
N ASN A 57 14.14 -0.13 0.51
CA ASN A 57 15.49 -0.27 1.07
C ASN A 57 16.39 0.92 0.67
N THR A 58 16.37 1.31 -0.60
CA THR A 58 17.12 2.47 -1.11
C THR A 58 16.69 3.77 -0.43
N VAL A 59 15.38 3.99 -0.27
CA VAL A 59 14.85 5.19 0.40
C VAL A 59 15.23 5.23 1.87
N ILE A 60 15.07 4.11 2.60
CA ILE A 60 15.47 4.03 4.01
C ILE A 60 16.97 4.25 4.17
N LEU A 61 17.80 3.62 3.34
CA LEU A 61 19.25 3.81 3.37
C LEU A 61 19.63 5.29 3.17
N ARG A 62 18.98 6.00 2.25
CA ARG A 62 19.18 7.44 2.06
C ARG A 62 18.77 8.26 3.29
N LEU A 63 17.72 7.84 4.01
CA LEU A 63 17.21 8.52 5.21
C LEU A 63 18.00 8.23 6.49
N THR A 64 18.68 7.09 6.57
CA THR A 64 19.38 6.63 7.79
C THR A 64 20.90 6.64 7.66
N GLY A 65 21.43 6.46 6.44
CA GLY A 65 22.84 6.15 6.21
C GLY A 65 23.24 4.76 6.73
N ASP A 66 22.29 3.91 7.11
CA ASP A 66 22.53 2.61 7.75
C ASP A 66 21.91 1.46 6.95
N GLN A 67 22.78 0.72 6.27
CA GLN A 67 22.43 -0.47 5.49
C GLN A 67 21.80 -1.56 6.35
N ALA A 68 22.30 -1.78 7.57
CA ALA A 68 21.80 -2.85 8.42
C ALA A 68 20.34 -2.59 8.84
N THR A 69 19.98 -1.33 9.08
CA THR A 69 18.59 -0.93 9.34
C THR A 69 17.72 -1.12 8.10
N ALA A 70 18.18 -0.69 6.92
CA ALA A 70 17.43 -0.84 5.68
C ALA A 70 17.16 -2.32 5.32
N ASP A 71 18.17 -3.17 5.46
CA ASP A 71 18.08 -4.61 5.17
C ASP A 71 17.14 -5.31 6.17
N ARG A 72 17.21 -4.94 7.44
CA ARG A 72 16.33 -5.48 8.48
C ARG A 72 14.87 -5.15 8.20
N LEU A 73 14.56 -3.90 7.85
CA LEU A 73 13.19 -3.50 7.52
C LEU A 73 12.67 -4.24 6.29
N MET A 74 13.49 -4.35 5.24
CA MET A 74 13.14 -5.12 4.06
C MET A 74 12.82 -6.59 4.40
N ALA A 75 13.65 -7.23 5.24
CA ALA A 75 13.44 -8.62 5.65
C ALA A 75 12.16 -8.81 6.48
N ILE A 76 11.82 -7.84 7.34
CA ILE A 76 10.59 -7.86 8.15
C ILE A 76 9.37 -7.74 7.23
N ILE A 77 9.34 -6.78 6.31
CA ILE A 77 8.21 -6.58 5.40
C ILE A 77 8.04 -7.78 4.47
N ALA A 78 9.15 -8.34 3.96
CA ALA A 78 9.14 -9.57 3.17
C ALA A 78 8.65 -10.80 3.96
N ALA A 79 8.80 -10.81 5.29
CA ALA A 79 8.21 -11.84 6.13
C ALA A 79 6.68 -11.70 6.20
N PHE A 80 6.15 -10.47 6.38
CA PHE A 80 4.70 -10.23 6.38
C PHE A 80 4.04 -10.66 5.06
N ALA A 81 4.72 -10.45 3.93
CA ALA A 81 4.21 -10.86 2.62
C ALA A 81 4.21 -12.39 2.40
N ARG A 82 5.12 -13.12 3.06
CA ARG A 82 5.22 -14.59 2.94
C ARG A 82 4.05 -15.33 3.60
N ASP A 83 3.48 -14.73 4.64
CA ASP A 83 2.31 -15.25 5.33
C ASP A 83 0.99 -14.75 4.71
N GLY A 84 1.08 -13.97 3.61
CA GLY A 84 -0.02 -13.34 2.87
C GLY A 84 -0.17 -13.83 1.41
N PRO A 85 -0.98 -13.17 0.57
CA PRO A 85 -1.54 -13.76 -0.65
C PRO A 85 -0.58 -13.71 -1.85
N ALA A 86 0.37 -12.78 -1.89
CA ALA A 86 1.31 -12.70 -3.00
C ALA A 86 2.51 -11.79 -2.69
N LEU A 87 3.71 -12.35 -2.78
CA LEU A 87 4.92 -11.59 -3.11
C LEU A 87 5.12 -11.72 -4.62
N THR A 88 4.85 -10.65 -5.36
CA THR A 88 4.96 -10.70 -6.82
C THR A 88 6.40 -10.38 -7.27
N LEU A 89 6.87 -11.10 -8.29
CA LEU A 89 8.04 -10.69 -9.05
C LEU A 89 7.60 -9.58 -9.98
N GLY A 90 7.64 -8.33 -9.50
CA GLY A 90 7.43 -7.17 -10.36
C GLY A 90 8.45 -7.17 -11.49
N GLY A 91 7.96 -7.12 -12.74
CA GLY A 91 8.69 -6.90 -13.99
C GLY A 91 10.13 -7.46 -14.08
N VAL A 92 10.29 -8.62 -14.72
CA VAL A 92 11.61 -9.11 -15.17
C VAL A 92 12.07 -8.26 -16.36
N GLY A 93 12.52 -7.03 -16.08
CA GLY A 93 13.04 -6.10 -17.07
C GLY A 93 14.11 -5.24 -16.39
N VAL A 94 15.33 -5.40 -16.85
CA VAL A 94 16.55 -4.66 -16.44
C VAL A 94 16.23 -3.19 -16.11
N LEU A 95 16.66 -2.74 -14.92
CA LEU A 95 16.61 -1.35 -14.42
C LEU A 95 16.68 -0.29 -15.54
N PRO A 96 15.71 0.64 -15.53
CA PRO A 96 16.04 2.01 -15.14
C PRO A 96 15.16 2.48 -13.99
N LEU A 97 15.81 3.02 -12.96
CA LEU A 97 15.18 3.90 -11.98
C LEU A 97 15.00 5.26 -12.67
N ASP A 98 13.90 5.48 -13.37
CA ASP A 98 13.39 6.83 -13.64
C ASP A 98 11.89 6.76 -13.99
N ASP A 99 11.09 7.57 -13.28
CA ASP A 99 9.73 8.05 -13.57
C ASP A 99 8.50 7.09 -13.62
N GLU A 100 8.54 5.89 -13.03
CA GLU A 100 7.35 5.00 -13.01
C GLU A 100 7.11 4.29 -11.65
N GLU A 101 7.38 4.96 -10.53
CA GLU A 101 7.16 4.39 -9.19
C GLU A 101 5.68 4.06 -8.95
N ASP A 102 4.78 5.03 -9.14
CA ASP A 102 3.35 4.88 -8.87
C ASP A 102 2.70 3.85 -9.80
N ARG A 103 3.13 3.83 -11.07
CA ARG A 103 2.70 2.83 -12.06
C ARG A 103 3.04 1.42 -11.61
N HIS A 104 4.24 1.20 -11.08
CA HIS A 104 4.65 -0.11 -10.57
C HIS A 104 3.90 -0.50 -9.29
N VAL A 105 3.56 0.45 -8.41
CA VAL A 105 2.71 0.18 -7.23
C VAL A 105 1.31 -0.27 -7.68
N LEU A 106 0.72 0.43 -8.66
CA LEU A 106 -0.59 0.06 -9.23
C LEU A 106 -0.55 -1.33 -9.89
N GLU A 107 0.44 -1.61 -10.72
CA GLU A 107 0.63 -2.92 -11.34
C GLU A 107 0.78 -4.03 -10.31
N THR A 108 1.52 -3.77 -9.22
CA THR A 108 1.69 -4.71 -8.12
C THR A 108 0.36 -5.01 -7.43
N ALA A 109 -0.42 -3.97 -7.13
CA ALA A 109 -1.74 -4.11 -6.52
C ALA A 109 -2.70 -4.92 -7.41
N LEU A 110 -2.72 -4.63 -8.72
CA LEU A 110 -3.55 -5.36 -9.68
C LEU A 110 -3.10 -6.83 -9.85
N ALA A 111 -1.81 -7.07 -10.05
CA ALA A 111 -1.26 -8.42 -10.25
C ALA A 111 -1.37 -9.30 -9.00
N GLY A 112 -1.30 -8.70 -7.81
CA GLY A 112 -1.50 -9.39 -6.55
C GLY A 112 -2.96 -9.49 -6.09
N GLU A 113 -3.91 -9.11 -6.95
CA GLU A 113 -5.35 -9.09 -6.65
C GLU A 113 -5.68 -8.36 -5.33
N ALA A 114 -5.04 -7.20 -5.10
CA ALA A 114 -5.33 -6.39 -3.93
C ALA A 114 -6.77 -5.86 -3.96
N ASP A 115 -7.41 -5.82 -2.79
CA ASP A 115 -8.71 -5.18 -2.61
C ASP A 115 -8.54 -3.66 -2.45
N LEU A 116 -7.42 -3.23 -1.87
CA LEU A 116 -7.15 -1.83 -1.52
C LEU A 116 -5.68 -1.46 -1.76
N LEU A 117 -5.44 -0.42 -2.57
CA LEU A 117 -4.16 0.30 -2.65
C LEU A 117 -4.24 1.54 -1.75
N VAL A 118 -3.28 1.67 -0.83
CA VAL A 118 -3.22 2.81 0.10
C VAL A 118 -2.03 3.69 -0.22
N THR A 119 -2.30 4.99 -0.44
CA THR A 119 -1.27 5.99 -0.78
C THR A 119 -1.47 7.30 0.00
N GLN A 120 -0.45 8.15 0.06
CA GLN A 120 -0.61 9.55 0.49
C GLN A 120 -0.88 10.50 -0.68
N ASN A 121 -0.56 10.10 -1.91
CA ASN A 121 -0.72 10.96 -3.08
C ASN A 121 -1.65 10.30 -4.11
N LEU A 122 -2.96 10.49 -3.92
CA LEU A 122 -3.96 9.90 -4.81
C LEU A 122 -3.79 10.39 -6.26
N ASP A 123 -3.41 11.65 -6.44
CA ASP A 123 -3.35 12.31 -7.74
C ASP A 123 -2.37 11.62 -8.70
N ASP A 124 -1.31 11.00 -8.18
CA ASP A 124 -0.33 10.24 -8.97
C ASP A 124 -0.95 8.99 -9.61
N PHE A 125 -2.04 8.46 -9.03
CA PHE A 125 -2.76 7.29 -9.52
C PHE A 125 -3.97 7.63 -10.39
N ILE A 126 -4.45 8.88 -10.40
CA ILE A 126 -5.60 9.31 -11.22
C ILE A 126 -5.13 9.60 -12.65
N GLN A 127 -4.63 8.55 -13.31
CA GLN A 127 -4.27 8.56 -14.72
C GLN A 127 -4.69 7.23 -15.36
N GLY A 128 -5.12 7.24 -16.62
CA GLY A 128 -5.53 6.02 -17.33
C GLY A 128 -6.85 5.43 -16.82
N ASP A 129 -6.83 4.15 -16.42
CA ASP A 129 -8.01 3.34 -16.07
C ASP A 129 -8.47 3.48 -14.60
N VAL A 130 -8.16 4.61 -13.96
CA VAL A 130 -8.54 4.92 -12.58
C VAL A 130 -9.52 6.08 -12.56
N ASP A 131 -10.76 5.80 -12.15
CA ASP A 131 -11.78 6.82 -11.95
C ASP A 131 -11.62 7.47 -10.57
N ARG A 132 -11.60 8.79 -10.51
CA ARG A 132 -11.71 9.49 -9.21
C ARG A 132 -13.15 9.41 -8.70
N ILE A 133 -13.33 8.98 -7.44
CA ILE A 133 -14.62 9.04 -6.73
C ILE A 133 -14.73 10.37 -5.98
N ASP A 134 -13.70 10.73 -5.22
CA ASP A 134 -13.58 12.00 -4.49
C ASP A 134 -12.10 12.37 -4.27
N ASP A 135 -11.81 13.36 -3.42
CA ASP A 135 -10.43 13.84 -3.14
C ASP A 135 -9.52 12.81 -2.44
N ARG A 136 -10.09 11.73 -1.91
CA ARG A 136 -9.39 10.71 -1.12
C ARG A 136 -9.57 9.29 -1.64
N HIS A 137 -10.38 9.09 -2.69
CA HIS A 137 -10.68 7.77 -3.22
C HIS A 137 -10.69 7.76 -4.76
N GLY A 138 -10.04 6.75 -5.31
CA GLY A 138 -10.09 6.38 -6.72
C GLY A 138 -10.48 4.91 -6.87
N LEU A 139 -10.91 4.53 -8.07
CA LEU A 139 -11.32 3.16 -8.38
C LEU A 139 -10.71 2.75 -9.71
N SER A 140 -9.86 1.73 -9.69
CA SER A 140 -9.38 1.10 -10.91
C SER A 140 -10.30 -0.05 -11.31
N ARG A 141 -10.67 -0.11 -12.60
CA ARG A 141 -11.63 -1.09 -13.15
C ARG A 141 -11.09 -2.06 -14.24
N PRO A 142 -9.83 -2.53 -14.23
CA PRO A 142 -9.48 -3.62 -15.14
C PRO A 142 -10.17 -4.93 -14.69
N PRO A 143 -10.81 -5.68 -15.59
CA PRO A 143 -11.33 -7.01 -15.28
C PRO A 143 -10.20 -7.93 -14.79
N PRO A 144 -10.42 -8.87 -13.85
CA PRO A 144 -11.71 -9.30 -13.29
C PRO A 144 -12.08 -8.72 -11.91
N ARG A 145 -11.26 -7.85 -11.31
CA ARG A 145 -11.51 -7.33 -9.94
C ARG A 145 -11.32 -5.82 -9.86
N LYS A 146 -12.22 -5.18 -9.13
CA LYS A 146 -12.13 -3.75 -8.78
C LYS A 146 -11.02 -3.56 -7.75
N LEU A 147 -10.16 -2.57 -7.96
CA LEU A 147 -9.16 -2.13 -6.98
C LEU A 147 -9.58 -0.75 -6.46
N LEU A 148 -9.87 -0.65 -5.16
CA LEU A 148 -10.08 0.64 -4.50
C LEU A 148 -8.71 1.27 -4.22
N ILE A 149 -8.54 2.55 -4.53
CA ILE A 149 -7.36 3.34 -4.20
C ILE A 149 -7.81 4.35 -3.15
N ALA A 150 -7.19 4.37 -1.98
CA ALA A 150 -7.60 5.24 -0.88
C ALA A 150 -6.42 6.00 -0.29
N HIS A 151 -6.69 7.25 0.09
CA HIS A 151 -5.78 8.04 0.88
C HIS A 151 -5.55 7.38 2.25
N THR A 152 -4.31 7.45 2.74
CA THR A 152 -3.82 6.83 3.98
C THR A 152 -4.75 7.04 5.18
N TYR A 153 -5.21 8.29 5.39
CA TYR A 153 -6.16 8.60 6.48
C TYR A 153 -7.50 7.87 6.34
N SER A 154 -8.08 7.84 5.14
CA SER A 154 -9.38 7.18 4.90
C SER A 154 -9.25 5.67 5.06
N ALA A 155 -8.18 5.08 4.51
CA ALA A 155 -7.92 3.65 4.65
C ALA A 155 -7.75 3.23 6.12
N ALA A 156 -6.97 4.00 6.89
CA ALA A 156 -6.77 3.72 8.31
C ALA A 156 -8.07 3.86 9.12
N ALA A 157 -8.88 4.89 8.85
CA ALA A 157 -10.20 5.05 9.45
C ALA A 157 -11.10 3.84 9.17
N TRP A 158 -11.17 3.43 7.90
CA TRP A 158 -12.01 2.32 7.49
C TRP A 158 -11.60 0.98 8.12
N LEU A 159 -10.29 0.69 8.17
CA LEU A 159 -9.78 -0.52 8.83
C LEU A 159 -10.09 -0.54 10.33
N ARG A 160 -10.14 0.62 11.00
CA ARG A 160 -10.55 0.74 12.40
C ARG A 160 -12.05 0.52 12.64
N GLY A 161 -12.85 0.38 11.59
CA GLY A 161 -14.29 0.12 11.66
C GLY A 161 -15.18 1.29 11.25
N GLU A 162 -14.61 2.44 10.90
CA GLU A 162 -15.39 3.57 10.37
C GLU A 162 -15.94 3.19 8.98
N PRO A 163 -17.18 3.59 8.61
CA PRO A 163 -17.73 3.31 7.30
C PRO A 163 -17.00 4.07 6.20
N TRP A 164 -17.10 3.59 4.97
CA TRP A 164 -16.69 4.40 3.82
C TRP A 164 -17.67 5.57 3.64
N PRO A 165 -17.26 6.68 3.00
CA PRO A 165 -18.20 7.68 2.54
C PRO A 165 -19.27 7.07 1.63
N GLU A 166 -20.50 7.59 1.66
CA GLU A 166 -21.63 7.09 0.87
C GLU A 166 -21.30 7.02 -0.63
N GLN A 167 -20.53 8.00 -1.13
CA GLN A 167 -20.06 8.02 -2.52
C GLN A 167 -19.22 6.79 -2.84
N VAL A 168 -18.31 6.40 -1.95
CA VAL A 168 -17.46 5.21 -2.14
C VAL A 168 -18.31 3.93 -2.07
N GLU A 169 -19.24 3.83 -1.11
CA GLU A 169 -20.12 2.67 -1.00
C GLU A 169 -21.00 2.48 -2.25
N ALA A 170 -21.57 3.58 -2.77
CA ALA A 170 -22.35 3.57 -4.00
C ALA A 170 -21.53 3.10 -5.21
N TYR A 171 -20.26 3.51 -5.31
CA TYR A 171 -19.38 3.10 -6.41
C TYR A 171 -18.94 1.64 -6.31
N ILE A 172 -18.68 1.14 -5.10
CA ILE A 172 -18.31 -0.27 -4.89
C ILE A 172 -19.52 -1.17 -5.19
N GLY A 173 -20.71 -0.79 -4.71
CA GLY A 173 -21.95 -1.57 -4.82
C GLY A 173 -22.60 -1.64 -6.22
N GLN A 174 -22.17 -0.81 -7.17
CA GLN A 174 -22.64 -0.85 -8.58
C GLN A 174 -22.00 -1.99 -9.42
N GLY A 175 -21.43 -3.03 -8.80
CA GLY A 175 -20.78 -4.15 -9.49
C GLY A 175 -21.38 -5.51 -9.18
#